data_AF-A0A355AAD9-F1
#
_entry.id   AF-A0A355AAD9-F1
#
_cell.length_a   1.000
_cell.length_b   1.000
_cell.length_c   1.000
_cell.angle_alpha   90.00
_cell.angle_beta   90.00
_cell.angle_gamma   90.00
#
_symmetry.space_group_name_H-M   'P 1'
#
loop_
_entity.id
_entity.type
_entity.pdbx_description
1 polymer ?
#
loop_
_entity_poly.entity_id
_entity_poly.type
_entity_poly.pdbx_seq_one_letter_code
_entity_poly.pdbx_strand_id
1 'polypeptide(L)'
;YKFVPIRTPSTDENGRSKSVLDMGRIDTETMYNNVKKWDWKNSNSDDIYVDVETRKNSISFRNSLIRLSEALIKEGKKDKAEEILDMSIENLPIKRYDHYGLVLGYIDNYYQIGKKEKARKVANILVDIFQDRIEYYETFDDSDVAQHYGDIEGTLMMYNNVVSMADEFDETFATELKKGYIESIKSLEGVLGSE
;
A
#
# COMPACT_ATOMS: atom_id res chain seq x y z
N TYR A 1 -11.52 -32.91 -9.94
CA TYR A 1 -10.21 -32.24 -9.73
C TYR A 1 -9.31 -33.17 -8.95
N LYS A 2 -8.05 -33.33 -9.36
CA LYS A 2 -7.02 -34.08 -8.61
C LYS A 2 -6.16 -33.05 -7.87
N PHE A 3 -6.20 -33.08 -6.54
CA PHE A 3 -5.34 -32.21 -5.74
C PHE A 3 -3.92 -32.76 -5.79
N VAL A 4 -2.99 -32.02 -6.41
CA VAL A 4 -1.56 -32.37 -6.44
C VAL A 4 -0.84 -31.41 -5.50
N PRO A 5 -0.42 -31.85 -4.31
CA PRO A 5 0.32 -31.00 -3.39
C PRO A 5 1.65 -30.58 -4.02
N ILE A 6 1.94 -29.28 -4.01
CA ILE A 6 3.23 -28.76 -4.46
C ILE A 6 3.94 -28.13 -3.27
N ARG A 7 5.14 -28.63 -2.96
CA ARG A 7 5.97 -28.06 -1.90
C ARG A 7 6.36 -26.63 -2.28
N THR A 8 6.01 -25.68 -1.42
CA THR A 8 6.43 -24.28 -1.53
C THR A 8 7.40 -23.98 -0.38
N PRO A 9 8.60 -23.44 -0.66
CA PRO A 9 9.52 -23.03 0.40
C PRO A 9 8.87 -21.97 1.30
N SER A 10 9.10 -22.11 2.62
CA SER A 10 8.65 -21.14 3.63
C SER A 10 9.47 -19.85 3.62
N THR A 11 10.57 -19.80 2.87
CA THR A 11 11.44 -18.63 2.72
C THR A 11 11.44 -18.14 1.28
N ASP A 12 11.60 -16.83 1.10
CA ASP A 12 11.86 -16.21 -0.19
C ASP A 12 13.32 -16.44 -0.65
N GLU A 13 13.66 -15.88 -1.82
CA GLU A 13 15.00 -15.95 -2.41
C GLU A 13 16.08 -15.22 -1.60
N ASN A 14 15.66 -14.31 -0.72
CA ASN A 14 16.52 -13.51 0.16
C ASN A 14 16.57 -14.07 1.60
N GLY A 15 16.03 -15.26 1.83
CA GLY A 15 16.05 -15.94 3.13
C GLY A 15 15.04 -15.42 4.16
N ARG A 16 14.11 -14.54 3.77
CA ARG A 16 13.05 -14.02 4.64
C ARG A 16 11.89 -15.01 4.70
N SER A 17 11.25 -15.15 5.87
CA SER A 17 10.04 -15.97 5.98
C SER A 17 8.92 -15.35 5.16
N LYS A 18 8.28 -16.16 4.31
CA LYS A 18 7.10 -15.74 3.54
C LYS A 18 5.94 -15.48 4.50
N SER A 19 5.28 -14.34 4.30
CA SER A 19 4.07 -14.00 5.04
C SER A 19 2.93 -14.94 4.64
N VAL A 20 1.92 -15.03 5.50
CA VAL A 20 0.64 -15.66 5.13
C VAL A 20 0.01 -15.02 3.88
N LEU A 21 0.32 -13.74 3.64
CA LEU A 21 -0.13 -12.99 2.46
C LEU A 21 0.55 -13.45 1.16
N ASP A 22 1.78 -13.99 1.25
CA ASP A 22 2.60 -14.42 0.11
C ASP A 22 2.34 -15.88 -0.28
N MET A 23 1.51 -16.59 0.49
CA MET A 23 1.27 -18.02 0.28
C MET A 23 0.54 -18.29 -1.04
N GLY A 24 0.89 -19.41 -1.67
CA GLY A 24 0.25 -19.89 -2.90
C GLY A 24 0.91 -19.41 -4.19
N ARG A 25 0.30 -19.78 -5.31
CA ARG A 25 0.72 -19.42 -6.67
C ARG A 25 -0.44 -18.78 -7.40
N ILE A 26 -0.11 -17.93 -8.37
CA ILE A 26 -1.10 -17.22 -9.18
C ILE A 26 -1.05 -17.77 -10.60
N ASP A 27 -2.18 -18.30 -11.04
CA ASP A 27 -2.47 -18.50 -12.46
C ASP A 27 -3.10 -17.20 -12.96
N THR A 28 -2.32 -16.40 -13.69
CA THR A 28 -2.70 -15.03 -14.05
C THR A 28 -3.93 -15.00 -14.94
N GLU A 29 -4.10 -15.95 -15.86
CA GLU A 29 -5.23 -16.03 -16.77
C GLU A 29 -6.53 -16.35 -16.01
N THR A 30 -6.51 -17.40 -15.20
CA THR A 30 -7.68 -17.84 -14.42
C THR A 30 -8.07 -16.77 -13.41
N MET A 31 -7.11 -16.21 -12.68
CA MET A 31 -7.37 -15.22 -11.65
C MET A 31 -7.87 -13.91 -12.23
N TYR A 32 -7.26 -13.40 -13.30
CA TYR A 32 -7.73 -12.19 -14.00
C TYR A 32 -9.18 -12.33 -14.48
N ASN A 33 -9.52 -13.46 -15.11
CA ASN A 33 -10.88 -13.74 -15.57
C ASN A 33 -11.90 -13.86 -14.42
N ASN A 34 -11.48 -14.32 -13.25
CA ASN A 34 -12.34 -14.43 -12.07
C ASN A 34 -12.54 -13.08 -11.37
N VAL A 35 -11.47 -12.31 -11.18
CA VAL A 35 -11.51 -10.98 -10.56
C VAL A 35 -12.41 -10.05 -11.36
N LYS A 36 -12.34 -10.09 -12.70
CA LYS A 36 -13.22 -9.29 -13.57
C LYS A 36 -14.71 -9.58 -13.44
N LYS A 37 -15.08 -10.70 -12.82
CA LYS A 37 -16.48 -11.07 -12.56
C LYS A 37 -16.94 -10.68 -11.16
N TRP A 38 -16.05 -10.13 -10.33
CA TRP A 38 -16.43 -9.67 -8.99
C TRP A 38 -17.41 -8.51 -9.09
N ASP A 39 -18.45 -8.59 -8.28
CA ASP A 39 -19.43 -7.52 -8.12
C ASP A 39 -19.05 -6.71 -6.88
N TRP A 40 -18.61 -5.48 -7.11
CA TRP A 40 -18.20 -4.53 -6.08
C TRP A 40 -19.39 -3.78 -5.46
N LYS A 41 -20.60 -3.91 -6.03
CA LYS A 41 -21.83 -3.27 -5.57
C LYS A 41 -21.62 -1.78 -5.27
N ASN A 42 -21.72 -1.41 -4.00
CA ASN A 42 -21.62 -0.04 -3.51
C ASN A 42 -20.30 0.21 -2.76
N SER A 43 -19.24 -0.58 -2.96
CA SER A 43 -17.98 -0.46 -2.21
C SER A 43 -17.32 0.92 -2.35
N ASN A 44 -17.50 1.59 -3.49
CA ASN A 44 -17.03 2.95 -3.74
C ASN A 44 -18.13 4.03 -3.63
N SER A 45 -19.28 3.72 -3.01
CA SER A 45 -20.32 4.73 -2.79
C SER A 45 -19.95 5.64 -1.62
N ASP A 46 -20.06 6.95 -1.82
CA ASP A 46 -19.89 7.93 -0.74
C ASP A 46 -21.08 7.95 0.23
N ASP A 47 -22.21 7.34 -0.13
CA ASP A 47 -23.43 7.28 0.67
C ASP A 47 -23.38 6.21 1.78
N ILE A 48 -22.35 5.38 1.80
CA ILE A 48 -22.19 4.33 2.80
C ILE A 48 -21.04 4.61 3.76
N TYR A 49 -21.20 4.22 5.01
CA TYR A 49 -20.09 4.11 5.96
C TYR A 49 -19.38 2.78 5.75
N VAL A 50 -18.06 2.82 5.54
CA VAL A 50 -17.21 1.62 5.49
C VAL A 50 -16.76 1.29 6.91
N ASP A 51 -17.42 0.29 7.50
CA ASP A 51 -17.13 -0.17 8.86
C ASP A 51 -15.79 -0.92 8.96
N VAL A 52 -15.31 -1.08 10.20
CA VAL A 52 -14.01 -1.69 10.51
C VAL A 52 -13.88 -3.11 9.95
N GLU A 53 -14.93 -3.93 9.98
CA GLU A 53 -14.86 -5.30 9.49
C GLU A 53 -14.83 -5.34 7.96
N THR A 54 -15.55 -4.45 7.29
CA THR A 54 -15.42 -4.28 5.83
C THR A 54 -14.00 -3.83 5.45
N ARG A 55 -13.38 -2.93 6.21
CA ARG A 55 -11.99 -2.51 5.96
C ARG A 55 -11.01 -3.67 6.15
N LYS A 56 -11.15 -4.46 7.21
CA LYS A 56 -10.32 -5.65 7.43
C LYS A 56 -10.49 -6.68 6.31
N ASN A 57 -11.72 -6.91 5.87
CA ASN A 57 -11.98 -7.85 4.76
C ASN A 57 -11.31 -7.39 3.45
N SER A 58 -11.17 -6.08 3.23
CA SER A 58 -10.49 -5.53 2.06
C SER A 58 -9.03 -5.97 1.93
N ILE A 59 -8.37 -6.38 3.02
CA ILE A 59 -6.99 -6.90 3.03
C ILE A 59 -6.87 -8.08 2.06
N SER A 60 -7.80 -9.04 2.12
CA SER A 60 -7.75 -10.24 1.27
C SER A 60 -7.97 -9.88 -0.20
N PHE A 61 -8.85 -8.93 -0.49
CA PHE A 61 -9.10 -8.44 -1.85
C PHE A 61 -7.88 -7.69 -2.40
N ARG A 62 -7.37 -6.68 -1.69
CA ARG A 62 -6.18 -5.92 -2.11
C ARG A 62 -4.96 -6.81 -2.28
N ASN A 63 -4.73 -7.74 -1.34
CA ASN A 63 -3.62 -8.68 -1.43
C ASN A 63 -3.72 -9.57 -2.69
N SER A 64 -4.94 -10.01 -3.02
CA SER A 64 -5.17 -10.79 -4.24
C SER A 64 -4.90 -9.96 -5.50
N LEU A 65 -5.39 -8.72 -5.54
CA LEU A 65 -5.24 -7.81 -6.69
C LEU A 65 -3.78 -7.39 -6.90
N ILE A 66 -3.07 -6.99 -5.84
CA ILE A 66 -1.68 -6.56 -5.97
C ILE A 66 -0.78 -7.70 -6.44
N ARG A 67 -0.91 -8.91 -5.86
CA ARG A 67 -0.14 -10.07 -6.29
C ARG A 67 -0.45 -10.49 -7.73
N LEU A 68 -1.72 -10.36 -8.16
CA LEU A 68 -2.08 -10.58 -9.56
C LEU A 68 -1.40 -9.56 -10.47
N SER A 69 -1.39 -8.28 -10.09
CA SER A 69 -0.72 -7.25 -10.88
C SER A 69 0.79 -7.50 -11.00
N GLU A 70 1.48 -7.86 -9.90
CA GLU A 70 2.90 -8.23 -9.91
C GLU A 70 3.18 -9.43 -10.83
N ALA A 71 2.33 -10.46 -10.78
CA ALA A 71 2.47 -11.63 -11.66
C ALA A 71 2.25 -11.26 -13.14
N LEU A 72 1.28 -10.41 -13.45
CA LEU A 72 1.05 -9.89 -14.79
C LEU A 72 2.23 -9.04 -15.29
N ILE A 73 2.83 -8.23 -14.43
CA ILE A 73 4.03 -7.43 -14.74
C ILE A 73 5.21 -8.34 -15.10
N LYS A 74 5.44 -9.39 -14.29
CA LYS A 74 6.50 -10.40 -14.53
C LYS A 74 6.31 -11.12 -15.87
N GLU A 75 5.07 -11.32 -16.30
CA GLU A 75 4.73 -11.89 -17.61
C GLU A 75 4.75 -10.87 -18.76
N GLY A 76 5.05 -9.59 -18.49
CA GLY A 76 5.04 -8.52 -19.49
C GLY A 76 3.66 -8.02 -19.90
N LYS A 77 2.58 -8.45 -19.23
CA LYS A 77 1.18 -8.09 -19.51
C LYS A 77 0.80 -6.77 -18.85
N LYS A 78 1.49 -5.69 -19.22
CA LYS A 78 1.40 -4.36 -18.58
C LYS A 78 -0.02 -3.78 -18.58
N ASP A 79 -0.74 -3.85 -19.69
CA ASP A 79 -2.11 -3.31 -19.77
C ASP A 79 -3.08 -4.00 -18.80
N LYS A 80 -2.94 -5.32 -18.64
CA LYS A 80 -3.76 -6.07 -17.68
C LYS A 80 -3.38 -5.76 -16.24
N ALA A 81 -2.09 -5.55 -15.97
CA ALA A 81 -1.64 -5.14 -14.64
C ALA A 81 -2.22 -3.76 -14.27
N GLU A 82 -2.21 -2.81 -15.20
CA GLU A 82 -2.84 -1.49 -15.02
C GLU A 82 -4.33 -1.63 -14.68
N GLU A 83 -5.09 -2.42 -15.44
CA GLU A 83 -6.53 -2.61 -15.21
C GLU A 83 -6.82 -3.17 -13.81
N ILE A 84 -5.99 -4.09 -13.31
CA ILE A 84 -6.14 -4.67 -11.97
C ILE A 84 -5.80 -3.66 -10.86
N LEU A 85 -4.74 -2.87 -11.04
CA LEU A 85 -4.36 -1.82 -10.10
C LEU A 85 -5.44 -0.72 -10.04
N ASP A 86 -5.93 -0.29 -11.21
CA ASP A 86 -6.99 0.71 -11.32
C ASP A 86 -8.28 0.20 -10.66
N MET A 87 -8.69 -1.03 -10.96
CA MET A 87 -9.88 -1.66 -10.37
C MET A 87 -9.79 -1.70 -8.85
N SER A 88 -8.62 -2.01 -8.29
CA SER A 88 -8.43 -2.02 -6.84
C SER A 88 -8.60 -0.63 -6.24
N ILE A 89 -8.01 0.40 -6.83
CA ILE A 89 -8.11 1.78 -6.32
C ILE A 89 -9.52 2.34 -6.46
N GLU A 90 -10.18 2.05 -7.58
CA GLU A 90 -11.55 2.47 -7.85
C GLU A 90 -12.52 1.84 -6.86
N ASN A 91 -12.42 0.53 -6.63
CA ASN A 91 -13.41 -0.17 -5.80
C ASN A 91 -13.07 -0.16 -4.30
N LEU A 92 -11.80 0.04 -3.95
CA LEU A 92 -11.29 0.13 -2.58
C LEU A 92 -10.45 1.41 -2.41
N PRO A 93 -11.07 2.60 -2.40
CA PRO A 93 -10.34 3.87 -2.28
C PRO A 93 -9.42 3.91 -1.07
N ILE A 94 -8.20 4.42 -1.26
CA ILE A 94 -7.12 4.40 -0.26
C ILE A 94 -7.58 5.04 1.06
N LYS A 95 -8.14 6.26 1.01
CA LYS A 95 -8.59 7.01 2.20
C LYS A 95 -9.77 6.36 2.95
N ARG A 96 -10.52 5.45 2.32
CA ARG A 96 -11.73 4.82 2.92
C ARG A 96 -11.46 3.45 3.56
N TYR A 97 -10.40 2.76 3.13
CA TYR A 97 -10.17 1.35 3.43
C TYR A 97 -8.91 1.06 4.27
N ASP A 98 -8.20 2.09 4.71
CA ASP A 98 -7.00 1.99 5.56
C ASP A 98 -5.96 1.00 4.99
N HIS A 99 -5.23 0.30 5.89
CA HIS A 99 -4.26 -0.76 5.58
C HIS A 99 -3.25 -0.38 4.49
N TYR A 100 -2.65 0.81 4.64
CA TYR A 100 -1.81 1.46 3.65
C TYR A 100 -0.56 0.66 3.26
N GLY A 101 -0.07 -0.23 4.12
CA GLY A 101 1.07 -1.10 3.81
C GLY A 101 0.87 -1.93 2.53
N LEU A 102 -0.36 -2.36 2.23
CA LEU A 102 -0.68 -3.08 0.99
C LEU A 102 -0.66 -2.18 -0.24
N VAL A 103 -0.91 -0.88 -0.05
CA VAL A 103 -0.99 0.11 -1.12
C VAL A 103 0.39 0.62 -1.52
N LEU A 104 1.40 0.51 -0.64
CA LEU A 104 2.78 0.90 -0.95
C LEU A 104 3.27 0.26 -2.26
N GLY A 105 3.05 -1.05 -2.45
CA GLY A 105 3.44 -1.77 -3.67
C GLY A 105 2.77 -1.29 -4.96
N TYR A 106 1.69 -0.51 -4.89
CA TYR A 106 1.04 0.05 -6.07
C TYR A 106 1.91 1.11 -6.74
N ILE A 107 2.70 1.86 -5.95
CA ILE A 107 3.60 2.89 -6.46
C ILE A 107 4.62 2.24 -7.40
N ASP A 108 5.33 1.24 -6.90
CA ASP A 108 6.31 0.45 -7.65
C ASP A 108 5.66 -0.21 -8.90
N ASN A 109 4.53 -0.89 -8.73
CA ASN A 109 3.86 -1.55 -9.84
C ASN A 109 3.43 -0.58 -10.95
N TYR A 110 2.91 0.61 -10.61
CA TYR A 110 2.59 1.64 -11.61
C TYR A 110 3.86 2.15 -12.32
N TYR A 111 4.97 2.34 -11.61
CA TYR A 111 6.23 2.71 -12.24
C TYR A 111 6.76 1.63 -13.19
N GLN A 112 6.75 0.35 -12.79
CA GLN A 112 7.23 -0.77 -13.61
C GLN A 112 6.45 -0.92 -14.94
N ILE A 113 5.17 -0.56 -14.96
CA ILE A 113 4.35 -0.54 -16.17
C ILE A 113 4.41 0.78 -16.96
N GLY A 114 5.21 1.75 -16.51
CA GLY A 114 5.41 3.03 -17.19
C GLY A 114 4.31 4.07 -16.92
N LYS A 115 3.49 3.89 -15.89
CA LYS A 115 2.38 4.78 -15.52
C LYS A 115 2.78 5.75 -14.41
N LYS A 116 3.79 6.56 -14.72
CA LYS A 116 4.41 7.55 -13.83
C LYS A 116 3.40 8.42 -13.08
N GLU A 117 2.46 9.05 -13.78
CA GLU A 117 1.48 9.95 -13.14
C GLU A 117 0.53 9.22 -12.17
N LYS A 118 0.20 7.95 -12.45
CA LYS A 118 -0.61 7.14 -11.53
C LYS A 118 0.19 6.75 -10.28
N ALA A 119 1.46 6.41 -10.43
CA ALA A 119 2.36 6.14 -9.31
C ALA A 119 2.47 7.37 -8.39
N ARG A 120 2.70 8.55 -8.97
CA ARG A 120 2.73 9.83 -8.25
C ARG A 120 1.43 10.12 -7.52
N LYS A 121 0.28 9.88 -8.16
CA LYS A 121 -1.03 10.07 -7.54
C LYS A 121 -1.21 9.20 -6.29
N VAL A 122 -0.83 7.93 -6.35
CA VAL A 122 -0.89 7.03 -5.19
C VAL A 122 0.06 7.49 -4.09
N ALA A 123 1.30 7.84 -4.44
CA ALA A 123 2.29 8.34 -3.50
C ALA A 123 1.80 9.59 -2.76
N ASN A 124 1.27 10.59 -3.48
CA ASN A 124 0.72 11.81 -2.88
C ASN A 124 -0.44 11.50 -1.93
N ILE A 125 -1.39 10.63 -2.32
CA ILE A 125 -2.50 10.27 -1.43
C ILE A 125 -1.98 9.65 -0.12
N LEU A 126 -0.96 8.80 -0.19
CA LEU A 126 -0.36 8.18 0.99
C LEU A 126 0.41 9.20 1.85
N VAL A 127 1.17 10.08 1.21
CA VAL A 127 1.90 11.16 1.88
C VAL A 127 0.95 12.09 2.62
N ASP A 128 -0.14 12.53 1.98
CA ASP A 128 -1.17 13.34 2.62
C ASP A 128 -1.69 12.67 3.90
N ILE A 129 -2.02 11.38 3.82
CA ILE A 129 -2.52 10.60 4.97
C ILE A 129 -1.48 10.52 6.09
N PHE A 130 -0.21 10.33 5.75
CA PHE A 130 0.85 10.23 6.75
C PHE A 130 1.16 11.59 7.38
N GLN A 131 1.10 12.67 6.61
CA GLN A 131 1.22 14.03 7.11
C GLN A 131 0.07 14.39 8.05
N ASP A 132 -1.19 14.09 7.68
CA ASP A 132 -2.36 14.30 8.54
C ASP A 132 -2.20 13.57 9.90
N ARG A 133 -1.64 12.36 9.88
CA ARG A 133 -1.36 11.59 11.11
C ARG A 133 -0.25 12.21 11.94
N ILE A 134 0.80 12.69 11.30
CA ILE A 134 1.92 13.34 11.99
C ILE A 134 1.44 14.64 12.64
N GLU A 135 0.68 15.47 11.94
CA GLU A 135 0.06 16.69 12.47
C GLU A 135 -0.84 16.37 13.67
N TYR A 136 -1.58 15.26 13.63
CA TYR A 136 -2.34 14.81 14.79
C TYR A 136 -1.45 14.46 15.99
N TYR A 137 -0.33 13.76 15.78
CA TYR A 137 0.61 13.44 16.84
C TYR A 137 1.37 14.64 17.39
N GLU A 138 1.49 15.74 16.63
CA GLU A 138 2.07 17.00 17.14
C GLU A 138 1.25 17.59 18.30
N THR A 139 -0.03 17.21 18.44
CA THR A 139 -0.91 17.70 19.50
C THR A 139 -0.76 16.96 20.83
N PHE A 140 0.08 15.92 20.88
CA PHE A 140 0.21 15.02 22.03
C PHE A 140 1.11 15.61 23.11
N ASP A 141 0.88 15.19 24.36
CA ASP A 141 1.84 15.40 25.44
C ASP A 141 2.84 14.24 25.55
N ASP A 142 3.83 14.35 26.43
CA ASP A 142 4.90 13.34 26.59
C ASP A 142 4.34 11.94 26.91
N SER A 143 3.23 11.88 27.66
CA SER A 143 2.60 10.62 28.03
C SER A 143 1.88 9.98 26.84
N ASP A 144 1.16 10.78 26.06
CA ASP A 144 0.49 10.35 24.84
C ASP A 144 1.51 9.89 23.78
N VAL A 145 2.60 10.62 23.60
CA VAL A 145 3.71 10.22 22.72
C VAL A 145 4.29 8.88 23.16
N ALA A 146 4.56 8.69 24.45
CA ALA A 146 5.11 7.43 24.94
C ALA A 146 4.16 6.25 24.69
N GLN A 147 2.84 6.44 24.80
CA GLN A 147 1.85 5.41 24.46
C GLN A 147 1.77 5.11 22.96
N HIS A 148 1.96 6.13 22.11
CA HIS A 148 1.77 6.03 20.67
C HIS A 148 3.07 5.99 19.87
N TYR A 149 4.23 5.86 20.52
CA TYR A 149 5.53 5.86 19.88
C TYR A 149 5.63 4.88 18.70
N GLY A 150 5.08 3.67 18.85
CA GLY A 150 5.07 2.67 17.78
C GLY A 150 4.22 3.08 16.56
N ASP A 151 3.12 3.80 16.77
CA ASP A 151 2.28 4.31 15.68
C ASP A 151 2.95 5.49 14.95
N ILE A 152 3.64 6.36 15.70
CA ILE A 152 4.45 7.46 15.17
C ILE A 152 5.59 6.89 14.31
N GLU A 153 6.39 5.98 14.86
CA GLU A 153 7.50 5.32 14.16
C GLU A 153 6.99 4.58 12.92
N GLY A 154 5.89 3.83 13.03
CA GLY A 154 5.29 3.13 11.91
C GLY A 154 4.83 4.08 10.79
N THR A 155 4.26 5.23 11.15
CA THR A 155 3.82 6.25 10.18
C THR A 155 5.01 6.86 9.44
N LEU A 156 6.07 7.24 10.17
CA LEU A 156 7.31 7.76 9.58
C LEU A 156 7.98 6.72 8.68
N MET A 157 8.02 5.46 9.09
CA MET A 157 8.58 4.37 8.29
C MET A 157 7.80 4.19 6.98
N MET A 158 6.46 4.23 7.02
CA MET A 158 5.64 4.14 5.81
C MET A 158 5.84 5.34 4.88
N TYR A 159 5.92 6.55 5.42
CA TYR A 159 6.25 7.73 4.61
C TYR A 159 7.64 7.56 3.96
N ASN A 160 8.67 7.20 4.73
CA ASN A 160 10.00 6.97 4.16
C ASN A 160 9.99 5.89 3.07
N ASN A 161 9.20 4.83 3.22
CA ASN A 161 9.03 3.82 2.15
C ASN A 161 8.44 4.42 0.86
N VAL A 162 7.45 5.31 0.95
CA VAL A 162 6.92 6.02 -0.23
C VAL A 162 8.01 6.84 -0.93
N VAL A 163 8.85 7.54 -0.15
CA VAL A 163 9.99 8.31 -0.69
C VAL A 163 10.97 7.36 -1.39
N SER A 164 11.37 6.26 -0.75
CA SER A 164 12.30 5.30 -1.33
C SER A 164 11.77 4.64 -2.60
N MET A 165 10.48 4.29 -2.65
CA MET A 165 9.84 3.73 -3.84
C MET A 165 9.79 4.74 -4.98
N ALA A 166 9.55 6.03 -4.69
CA ALA A 166 9.62 7.06 -5.71
C ALA A 166 11.06 7.29 -6.20
N ASP A 167 12.05 7.22 -5.31
CA ASP A 167 13.47 7.50 -5.63
C ASP A 167 14.04 6.52 -6.65
N GLU A 168 13.63 5.26 -6.58
CA GLU A 168 14.05 4.20 -7.52
C GLU A 168 13.69 4.51 -8.98
N PHE A 169 12.60 5.26 -9.22
CA PHE A 169 12.06 5.49 -10.57
C PHE A 169 11.96 6.98 -10.98
N ASP A 170 11.93 7.90 -10.01
CA ASP A 170 11.60 9.32 -10.21
C ASP A 170 12.22 10.23 -9.14
N GLU A 171 13.56 10.33 -9.17
CA GLU A 171 14.39 11.08 -8.23
C GLU A 171 13.91 12.53 -7.99
N THR A 172 13.43 13.22 -9.03
CA THR A 172 12.92 14.60 -8.89
C THR A 172 11.70 14.67 -7.98
N PHE A 173 10.74 13.76 -8.19
CA PHE A 173 9.54 13.69 -7.35
C PHE A 173 9.88 13.17 -5.95
N ALA A 174 10.78 12.18 -5.84
CA ALA A 174 11.25 11.70 -4.54
C ALA A 174 11.91 12.81 -3.71
N THR A 175 12.68 13.69 -4.35
CA THR A 175 13.29 14.86 -3.69
C THR A 175 12.24 15.81 -3.13
N GLU A 176 11.11 16.01 -3.82
CA GLU A 176 9.98 16.81 -3.32
C GLU A 176 9.34 16.15 -2.10
N LEU A 177 9.02 14.85 -2.19
CA LEU A 177 8.43 14.10 -1.08
C LEU A 177 9.35 14.07 0.16
N LYS A 178 10.66 13.96 -0.06
CA LYS A 178 11.68 13.94 1.00
C LYS A 178 11.73 15.25 1.78
N LYS A 179 11.47 16.40 1.15
CA LYS A 179 11.38 17.69 1.87
C LYS A 179 10.24 17.66 2.88
N GLY A 180 9.05 17.25 2.45
CA GLY A 180 7.90 17.11 3.33
C GLY A 180 8.14 16.10 4.47
N TYR A 181 8.84 15.01 4.17
CA TYR A 181 9.22 14.02 5.20
C TYR A 181 10.15 14.61 6.27
N ILE A 182 11.17 15.37 5.85
CA ILE A 182 12.09 16.04 6.79
C ILE A 182 11.37 17.09 7.62
N GLU A 183 10.45 17.87 7.03
CA GLU A 183 9.62 18.83 7.76
C GLU A 183 8.74 18.12 8.79
N SER A 184 8.15 16.98 8.41
CA SER A 184 7.33 16.16 9.31
C SER A 184 8.15 15.63 10.51
N ILE A 185 9.39 15.19 10.31
CA ILE A 185 10.27 14.79 11.44
C ILE A 185 10.54 15.98 12.37
N LYS A 186 10.88 17.14 11.80
CA LYS A 186 11.21 18.35 12.59
C LYS A 186 10.04 18.81 13.45
N SER A 187 8.82 18.71 12.93
CA SER A 187 7.61 19.07 13.69
C SER A 187 7.46 18.24 14.97
N LEU A 188 7.85 16.96 14.92
CA LEU A 188 7.79 16.03 16.03
C LEU A 188 8.95 16.21 17.03
N GLU A 189 10.05 16.90 16.67
CA GLU A 189 11.19 17.10 17.59
C GLU A 189 10.77 17.83 18.88
N GLY A 190 9.80 18.74 18.79
CA GLY A 190 9.27 19.47 19.96
C GLY A 190 8.45 18.60 20.91
N VAL A 191 7.96 17.45 20.44
CA VAL A 191 7.10 16.51 21.18
C VAL A 191 7.88 15.26 21.60
N LEU A 192 8.95 14.91 20.86
CA LEU A 192 9.86 13.81 21.16
C LEU A 192 11.04 14.22 22.08
N GLY A 193 11.28 15.52 22.22
CA GLY A 193 12.46 16.08 22.90
C GLY A 193 12.20 16.82 24.21
N SER A 194 10.97 16.80 24.74
CA SER A 194 10.62 17.34 26.05
C SER A 194 11.09 16.39 27.17
N GLU A 195 12.37 16.50 27.54
CA GLU A 195 12.90 16.05 28.84
C GLU A 195 13.15 17.26 29.77
#